data_AF-A0A2N5KAV8-F1
#
_entry.id   AF-A0A2N5KAV8-F1
#
_cell.length_a   1.000
_cell.length_b   1.000
_cell.length_c   1.000
_cell.angle_alpha   90.00
_cell.angle_beta   90.00
_cell.angle_gamma   90.00
#
_symmetry.space_group_name_H-M   'P 1'
#
loop_
_entity.id
_entity.type
_entity.pdbx_description
1 polymer ?
#
loop_
_entity_poly.entity_id
_entity_poly.type
_entity_poly.pdbx_seq_one_letter_code
_entity_poly.pdbx_strand_id
1 'polypeptide(L)'
;ISLGNASDVRQHSISQATPQLFNPAVSPDGTQIALVVQDGDFSTLAMQPFARDNAYPMYLAFNDKKCVYQSPTWLPDGSGLVYAMSCEGGKFAVYRAELQYNFMSDMDISVSLVNPRALTNTPTADNYFPRVSPDGARIVFSSNRNGQGDLYLINIDGTGEQRLTNDPADDGAASWSRDSSQLVFDSNSDGDYEIYRMDLNGGLPRAIQLTNNNVDDRWPLWYQ
;
A
#
# COMPACT_ATOMS: atom_id res chain seq x y z
N ILE A 1 -20.41 5.54 -55.25
CA ILE A 1 -20.30 6.63 -54.25
C ILE A 1 -20.47 5.98 -52.90
N SER A 2 -19.36 5.71 -52.21
CA SER A 2 -19.34 5.06 -50.89
C SER A 2 -19.09 6.14 -49.84
N LEU A 3 -20.04 6.32 -48.93
CA LEU A 3 -19.92 7.06 -47.68
C LEU A 3 -19.52 6.00 -46.63
N GLY A 4 -18.56 6.14 -45.72
CA GLY A 4 -17.89 7.28 -45.12
C GLY A 4 -17.60 6.87 -43.67
N ASN A 5 -16.35 6.48 -43.40
CA ASN A 5 -15.63 6.27 -42.14
C ASN A 5 -16.40 6.23 -40.80
N ALA A 6 -16.39 5.06 -40.15
CA ALA A 6 -16.40 4.96 -38.69
C ALA A 6 -14.97 5.09 -38.18
N SER A 7 -14.70 6.15 -37.42
CA SER A 7 -13.43 6.44 -36.77
C SER A 7 -13.15 5.45 -35.63
N ASP A 8 -12.22 4.54 -35.89
CA ASP A 8 -11.04 4.20 -35.05
C ASP A 8 -11.24 4.29 -33.51
N VAL A 9 -11.98 3.33 -32.95
CA VAL A 9 -11.79 2.95 -31.54
C VAL A 9 -10.49 2.15 -31.49
N ARG A 10 -9.38 2.81 -31.17
CA ARG A 10 -8.12 2.12 -30.87
C ARG A 10 -8.32 1.31 -29.60
N GLN A 11 -8.72 0.06 -29.75
CA GLN A 11 -8.45 -0.98 -28.77
C GLN A 11 -6.93 -1.10 -28.69
N HIS A 12 -6.34 -0.43 -27.70
CA HIS A 12 -4.94 -0.67 -27.38
C HIS A 12 -4.81 -2.08 -26.83
N SER A 13 -4.06 -2.89 -27.57
CA SER A 13 -3.65 -4.25 -27.23
C SER A 13 -3.03 -4.25 -25.84
N ILE A 14 -3.80 -4.74 -24.87
CA ILE A 14 -3.31 -5.24 -23.59
C ILE A 14 -2.36 -6.40 -23.92
N SER A 15 -1.24 -6.50 -23.21
CA SER A 15 -0.33 -7.64 -23.41
C SER A 15 -1.13 -8.95 -23.24
N GLN A 16 -0.82 -10.00 -24.01
CA GLN A 16 -1.53 -11.29 -23.89
C GLN A 16 -1.23 -12.03 -22.57
N ALA A 17 -0.50 -11.41 -21.63
CA ALA A 17 -0.31 -11.94 -20.30
C ALA A 17 -1.46 -11.51 -19.38
N THR A 18 -2.00 -12.45 -18.61
CA THR A 18 -2.93 -12.11 -17.53
C THR A 18 -2.24 -11.18 -16.52
N PRO A 19 -2.82 -10.01 -16.20
CA PRO A 19 -2.23 -9.09 -15.24
C PRO A 19 -2.09 -9.76 -13.87
N GLN A 20 -0.99 -9.46 -13.17
CA GLN A 20 -0.70 -10.01 -11.85
C GLN A 20 -1.39 -9.18 -10.77
N LEU A 21 -1.91 -9.84 -9.74
CA LEU A 21 -2.59 -9.21 -8.60
C LEU A 21 -1.84 -9.49 -7.31
N PHE A 22 -1.55 -8.45 -6.51
CA PHE A 22 -0.82 -8.62 -5.24
C PHE A 22 -1.12 -7.51 -4.23
N ASN A 23 -0.59 -7.68 -3.01
CA ASN A 23 -0.77 -6.81 -1.84
C ASN A 23 -2.23 -6.41 -1.57
N PRO A 24 -3.14 -7.40 -1.40
CA PRO A 24 -4.53 -7.12 -1.09
C PRO A 24 -4.69 -6.45 0.28
N ALA A 25 -5.64 -5.53 0.37
CA ALA A 25 -6.10 -4.93 1.61
C ALA A 25 -7.63 -4.94 1.65
N VAL A 26 -8.20 -5.59 2.67
CA VAL A 26 -9.66 -5.66 2.88
C VAL A 26 -10.14 -4.35 3.49
N SER A 27 -11.29 -3.85 3.03
CA SER A 27 -11.91 -2.64 3.57
C SER A 27 -12.36 -2.83 5.03
N PRO A 28 -12.46 -1.77 5.84
CA PRO A 28 -12.82 -1.88 7.25
C PRO A 28 -14.18 -2.53 7.51
N ASP A 29 -15.13 -2.38 6.58
CA ASP A 29 -16.46 -2.99 6.63
C ASP A 29 -16.49 -4.43 6.08
N GLY A 30 -15.35 -4.93 5.59
CA GLY A 30 -15.22 -6.28 5.02
C GLY A 30 -15.97 -6.49 3.71
N THR A 31 -16.37 -5.43 3.00
CA THR A 31 -17.18 -5.55 1.77
C THR A 31 -16.38 -5.47 0.48
N GLN A 32 -15.14 -4.98 0.54
CA GLN A 32 -14.31 -4.67 -0.61
C GLN A 32 -12.85 -5.06 -0.37
N ILE A 33 -12.11 -5.22 -1.46
CA ILE A 33 -10.67 -5.43 -1.44
C ILE A 33 -10.00 -4.42 -2.37
N ALA A 34 -8.99 -3.71 -1.87
CA ALA A 34 -8.07 -2.92 -2.67
C ALA A 34 -6.85 -3.77 -2.98
N LEU A 35 -6.33 -3.70 -4.20
CA LEU A 35 -5.20 -4.52 -4.65
C LEU A 35 -4.39 -3.81 -5.73
N VAL A 36 -3.16 -4.26 -5.91
CA VAL A 36 -2.31 -3.81 -7.02
C VAL A 36 -2.59 -4.68 -8.24
N VAL A 37 -2.78 -4.05 -9.39
CA VAL A 37 -2.85 -4.69 -10.70
C VAL A 37 -1.58 -4.34 -11.48
N GLN A 38 -0.81 -5.34 -11.91
CA GLN A 38 0.43 -5.16 -12.67
C GLN A 38 0.30 -5.74 -14.08
N ASP A 39 0.68 -4.95 -15.08
CA ASP A 39 0.79 -5.32 -16.49
C ASP A 39 2.13 -4.82 -17.05
N GLY A 40 3.08 -5.72 -17.28
CA GLY A 40 4.46 -5.38 -17.63
C GLY A 40 5.12 -4.55 -16.53
N ASP A 41 5.66 -3.38 -16.88
CA ASP A 41 6.30 -2.45 -15.93
C ASP A 41 5.31 -1.50 -15.25
N PHE A 42 4.03 -1.53 -15.66
CA PHE A 42 3.00 -0.65 -15.11
C PHE A 42 2.25 -1.34 -13.98
N SER A 43 1.99 -0.60 -12.90
CA SER A 43 1.02 -1.00 -11.88
C SER A 43 0.03 0.10 -11.58
N THR A 44 -1.12 -0.28 -11.07
CA THR A 44 -2.15 0.64 -10.59
C THR A 44 -2.92 0.01 -9.44
N LEU A 45 -3.69 0.81 -8.71
CA LEU A 45 -4.60 0.34 -7.69
C LEU A 45 -5.96 0.04 -8.30
N ALA A 46 -6.55 -1.08 -7.90
CA ALA A 46 -7.93 -1.41 -8.22
C ALA A 46 -8.68 -1.82 -6.95
N MET A 47 -10.00 -1.75 -7.03
CA MET A 47 -10.92 -2.11 -5.98
C MET A 47 -11.94 -3.11 -6.50
N GLN A 48 -12.19 -4.16 -5.75
CA GLN A 48 -13.16 -5.19 -6.10
C GLN A 48 -14.16 -5.40 -4.94
N PRO A 49 -15.47 -5.27 -5.17
CA PRO A 49 -16.49 -5.64 -4.18
C PRO A 49 -16.62 -7.17 -4.06
N PHE A 50 -16.85 -7.68 -2.85
CA PHE A 50 -17.10 -9.12 -2.65
C PHE A 50 -18.51 -9.56 -3.10
N ALA A 51 -19.48 -8.64 -3.09
CA ALA A 51 -20.89 -8.96 -3.32
C ALA A 51 -21.24 -9.33 -4.78
N ARG A 52 -20.28 -9.33 -5.70
CA ARG A 52 -20.52 -9.64 -7.11
C ARG A 52 -19.52 -10.67 -7.61
N ASP A 53 -19.99 -11.90 -7.76
CA ASP A 53 -19.29 -12.93 -8.54
C ASP A 53 -19.01 -12.36 -9.95
N ASN A 54 -17.75 -12.43 -10.39
CA ASN A 54 -17.25 -11.90 -11.67
C ASN A 54 -17.29 -10.36 -11.84
N ALA A 55 -17.33 -9.57 -10.77
CA ALA A 55 -17.07 -8.13 -10.91
C ALA A 55 -15.61 -7.88 -11.33
N TYR A 56 -15.42 -7.19 -12.46
CA TYR A 56 -14.11 -6.67 -12.84
C TYR A 56 -13.62 -5.67 -11.79
N PRO A 57 -12.33 -5.67 -11.45
CA PRO A 57 -11.76 -4.66 -10.58
C PRO A 57 -12.00 -3.26 -11.16
N MET A 58 -12.48 -2.35 -10.31
CA MET A 58 -12.60 -0.93 -10.64
C MET A 58 -11.24 -0.28 -10.39
N TYR A 59 -10.56 0.14 -11.45
CA TYR A 59 -9.27 0.82 -11.33
C TYR A 59 -9.44 2.21 -10.73
N LEU A 60 -8.65 2.48 -9.70
CA LEU A 60 -8.70 3.70 -8.89
C LEU A 60 -7.81 4.82 -9.43
N ALA A 61 -6.75 4.47 -10.18
CA ALA A 61 -5.77 5.39 -10.75
C ALA A 61 -5.55 5.07 -12.24
N PHE A 62 -6.41 5.60 -13.12
CA PHE A 62 -6.54 5.11 -14.50
C PHE A 62 -5.51 5.64 -15.51
N ASN A 63 -4.74 6.69 -15.20
CA ASN A 63 -4.08 7.48 -16.26
C ASN A 63 -2.61 7.85 -16.07
N ASP A 64 -1.96 7.40 -15.00
CA ASP A 64 -0.58 7.78 -14.75
C ASP A 64 0.37 6.62 -15.07
N LYS A 65 0.53 6.32 -16.37
CA LYS A 65 1.47 5.28 -16.84
C LYS A 65 2.92 5.53 -16.42
N LYS A 66 3.24 6.73 -15.93
CA LYS A 66 4.56 7.02 -15.40
C LYS A 66 4.70 6.64 -13.92
N CYS A 67 3.61 6.26 -13.27
CA CYS A 67 3.58 5.93 -11.86
C CYS A 67 3.39 4.44 -11.62
N VAL A 68 4.00 3.96 -10.54
CA VAL A 68 3.95 2.60 -10.02
C VAL A 68 3.36 2.70 -8.62
N TYR A 69 2.33 1.90 -8.34
CA TYR A 69 1.57 1.93 -7.10
C TYR A 69 1.73 0.60 -6.36
N GLN A 70 1.94 0.65 -5.06
CA GLN A 70 2.18 -0.55 -4.25
C GLN A 70 1.55 -0.45 -2.86
N SER A 71 1.26 -1.62 -2.30
CA SER A 71 0.96 -1.80 -0.87
C SER A 71 -0.16 -0.88 -0.36
N PRO A 72 -1.36 -0.92 -0.97
CA PRO A 72 -2.49 -0.14 -0.47
C PRO A 72 -2.89 -0.60 0.93
N THR A 73 -3.36 0.34 1.75
CA THR A 73 -4.01 0.09 3.03
C THR A 73 -5.18 1.05 3.17
N TRP A 74 -6.27 0.58 3.77
CA TRP A 74 -7.46 1.40 3.97
C TRP A 74 -7.27 2.38 5.12
N LEU A 75 -7.89 3.55 4.98
CA LEU A 75 -8.22 4.37 6.14
C LEU A 75 -9.29 3.63 6.96
N PRO A 76 -9.26 3.66 8.31
CA PRO A 76 -10.20 2.92 9.15
C PRO A 76 -11.67 3.30 8.97
N ASP A 77 -11.93 4.52 8.48
CA ASP A 77 -13.27 5.01 8.16
C ASP A 77 -13.75 4.60 6.74
N GLY A 78 -12.92 3.91 5.96
CA GLY A 78 -13.22 3.50 4.59
C GLY A 78 -13.21 4.64 3.57
N SER A 79 -12.84 5.87 3.96
CA SER A 79 -12.93 7.06 3.10
C SER A 79 -11.86 7.14 2.00
N GLY A 80 -10.83 6.30 2.08
CA GLY A 80 -9.63 6.47 1.26
C GLY A 80 -8.59 5.38 1.48
N LEU A 81 -7.47 5.56 0.80
CA LEU A 81 -6.31 4.67 0.87
C LEU A 81 -5.05 5.45 1.24
N VAL A 82 -4.16 4.76 1.93
CA VAL A 82 -2.73 5.08 2.00
C VAL A 82 -1.98 4.04 1.16
N TYR A 83 -0.98 4.47 0.39
CA TYR A 83 -0.25 3.60 -0.53
C TYR A 83 1.15 4.13 -0.79
N ALA A 84 2.04 3.27 -1.28
CA ALA A 84 3.34 3.70 -1.80
C ALA A 84 3.23 3.99 -3.29
N MET A 85 3.81 5.10 -3.76
CA MET A 85 3.83 5.47 -5.17
C MET A 85 5.20 6.02 -5.57
N SER A 86 5.68 5.59 -6.73
CA SER A 86 6.83 6.17 -7.43
C SER A 86 6.35 6.65 -8.79
N CYS A 87 6.79 7.83 -9.24
CA CYS A 87 6.49 8.37 -10.56
C CYS A 87 7.77 8.77 -11.29
N GLU A 88 7.76 8.60 -12.62
CA GLU A 88 8.87 8.97 -13.52
C GLU A 88 10.21 8.30 -13.17
N GLY A 89 10.16 7.09 -12.57
CA GLY A 89 11.36 6.38 -12.11
C GLY A 89 11.98 6.95 -10.84
N GLY A 90 11.27 7.83 -10.14
CA GLY A 90 11.67 8.37 -8.84
C GLY A 90 11.63 7.33 -7.73
N LYS A 91 11.93 7.79 -6.52
CA LYS A 91 11.85 6.95 -5.31
C LYS A 91 10.42 6.86 -4.80
N PHE A 92 10.08 5.73 -4.17
CA PHE A 92 8.75 5.56 -3.59
C PHE A 92 8.54 6.50 -2.41
N ALA A 93 7.37 7.14 -2.39
CA ALA A 93 6.88 7.91 -1.27
C ALA A 93 5.53 7.37 -0.81
N VAL A 94 5.18 7.60 0.45
CA VAL A 94 3.86 7.26 1.00
C VAL A 94 2.88 8.38 0.65
N TYR A 95 1.73 8.02 0.09
CA TYR A 95 0.65 8.92 -0.28
C TYR A 95 -0.63 8.55 0.47
N ARG A 96 -1.48 9.55 0.69
CA ARG A 96 -2.89 9.39 1.07
C ARG A 96 -3.76 9.99 -0.02
N ALA A 97 -4.88 9.33 -0.32
CA ALA A 97 -5.92 9.87 -1.19
C ALA A 97 -7.31 9.41 -0.75
N GLU A 98 -8.34 10.15 -1.16
CA GLU A 98 -9.74 9.89 -0.81
C GLU A 98 -10.44 9.16 -1.96
N LEU A 99 -11.42 8.30 -1.65
CA LEU A 99 -12.24 7.66 -2.65
C LEU A 99 -13.38 8.60 -3.07
N GLN A 100 -13.55 8.78 -4.37
CA GLN A 100 -14.72 9.43 -4.95
C GLN A 100 -15.46 8.44 -5.84
N TYR A 101 -16.72 8.18 -5.50
CA TYR A 101 -17.64 7.40 -6.32
C TYR A 101 -18.36 8.33 -7.31
N ASN A 102 -18.32 7.96 -8.59
CA ASN A 102 -18.96 8.69 -9.68
C ASN A 102 -20.04 7.81 -10.31
N PHE A 103 -21.28 8.25 -10.18
CA PHE A 103 -22.45 7.57 -10.76
C PHE A 103 -22.69 8.14 -12.15
N MET A 104 -22.34 7.38 -13.18
CA MET A 104 -22.50 7.79 -14.58
C MET A 104 -23.89 7.43 -15.11
N SER A 105 -24.44 6.31 -14.63
CA SER A 105 -25.79 5.84 -14.90
C SER A 105 -26.28 4.96 -13.74
N ASP A 106 -27.53 4.49 -13.78
CA ASP A 106 -28.06 3.54 -12.80
C ASP A 106 -27.31 2.20 -12.77
N MET A 107 -26.52 1.90 -13.82
CA MET A 107 -25.76 0.65 -13.95
C MET A 107 -24.24 0.85 -13.99
N ASP A 108 -23.76 2.09 -14.18
CA ASP A 108 -22.35 2.40 -14.32
C ASP A 108 -21.86 3.28 -13.18
N ILE A 109 -21.00 2.69 -12.35
CA ILE A 109 -20.26 3.37 -11.29
C ILE A 109 -18.77 3.30 -11.60
N SER A 110 -18.06 4.40 -11.39
CA SER A 110 -16.61 4.40 -11.31
C SER A 110 -16.17 4.92 -9.96
N VAL A 111 -14.96 4.56 -9.56
CA VAL A 111 -14.33 5.06 -8.35
C VAL A 111 -12.93 5.54 -8.70
N SER A 112 -12.55 6.68 -8.13
CA SER A 112 -11.24 7.29 -8.37
C SER A 112 -10.62 7.72 -7.06
N LEU A 113 -9.28 7.72 -7.00
CA LEU A 113 -8.55 8.42 -5.95
C LEU A 113 -8.49 9.91 -6.26
N VAL A 114 -8.91 10.73 -5.31
CA VAL A 114 -8.89 12.19 -5.40
C VAL A 114 -8.04 12.79 -4.30
N ASN A 115 -7.57 14.02 -4.54
CA ASN A 115 -6.71 14.77 -3.63
C ASN A 115 -5.46 13.98 -3.15
N PRO A 116 -4.71 13.30 -4.05
CA PRO A 116 -3.52 12.56 -3.63
C PRO A 116 -2.49 13.51 -3.03
N ARG A 117 -1.99 13.18 -1.84
CA ARG A 117 -1.00 13.97 -1.12
C ARG A 117 0.12 13.09 -0.61
N ALA A 118 1.37 13.46 -0.92
CA ALA A 118 2.54 12.84 -0.32
C ALA A 118 2.58 13.14 1.19
N LEU A 119 2.87 12.11 1.98
CA LEU A 119 3.06 12.19 3.43
C LEU A 119 4.55 12.19 3.80
N THR A 120 5.39 11.55 2.99
CA THR A 120 6.85 11.50 3.19
C THR A 120 7.56 12.43 2.21
N ASN A 121 8.65 13.06 2.66
CA ASN A 121 9.48 13.95 1.84
C ASN A 121 10.96 13.53 1.84
N THR A 122 11.25 12.35 1.29
CA THR A 122 12.62 11.83 1.16
C THR A 122 12.91 11.39 -0.28
N PRO A 123 13.21 12.32 -1.19
CA PRO A 123 13.30 12.02 -2.63
C PRO A 123 14.47 11.09 -3.01
N THR A 124 15.42 10.87 -2.11
CA THR A 124 16.60 10.03 -2.32
C THR A 124 16.42 8.60 -1.82
N ALA A 125 15.29 8.29 -1.18
CA ALA A 125 15.04 7.04 -0.50
C ALA A 125 13.64 6.54 -0.79
N ASP A 126 13.51 5.23 -0.86
CA ASP A 126 12.24 4.59 -1.06
C ASP A 126 11.54 4.36 0.28
N ASN A 127 10.23 4.65 0.31
CA ASN A 127 9.34 4.39 1.42
C ASN A 127 8.26 3.39 0.98
N TYR A 128 8.23 2.22 1.60
CA TYR A 128 7.39 1.09 1.19
C TYR A 128 6.52 0.56 2.31
N PHE A 129 5.59 -0.32 1.94
CA PHE A 129 4.74 -1.09 2.85
C PHE A 129 4.02 -0.25 3.93
N PRO A 130 3.39 0.89 3.59
CA PRO A 130 2.67 1.64 4.60
C PRO A 130 1.52 0.81 5.20
N ARG A 131 1.29 0.96 6.50
CA ARG A 131 0.10 0.46 7.21
C ARG A 131 -0.44 1.53 8.14
N VAL A 132 -1.74 1.84 8.01
CA VAL A 132 -2.44 2.76 8.89
C VAL A 132 -2.78 2.04 10.19
N SER A 133 -2.58 2.72 11.32
CA SER A 133 -2.98 2.19 12.63
C SER A 133 -4.51 2.05 12.71
N PRO A 134 -5.05 1.04 13.43
CA PRO A 134 -6.49 0.88 13.59
C PRO A 134 -7.23 2.10 14.15
N ASP A 135 -6.57 2.93 14.97
CA ASP A 135 -7.11 4.20 15.48
C ASP A 135 -7.10 5.34 14.44
N GLY A 136 -6.49 5.13 13.26
CA GLY A 136 -6.39 6.08 12.16
C GLY A 136 -5.41 7.23 12.39
N ALA A 137 -4.68 7.24 13.50
CA ALA A 137 -3.84 8.37 13.88
C ALA A 137 -2.46 8.36 13.21
N ARG A 138 -1.92 7.17 12.91
CA ARG A 138 -0.52 6.99 12.51
C ARG A 138 -0.37 6.02 11.35
N ILE A 139 0.77 6.10 10.69
CA ILE A 139 1.21 5.19 9.63
C ILE A 139 2.59 4.68 9.99
N VAL A 140 2.78 3.36 9.96
CA VAL A 140 4.11 2.74 9.93
C VAL A 140 4.49 2.47 8.48
N PHE A 141 5.76 2.63 8.12
CA PHE A 141 6.30 2.29 6.81
C PHE A 141 7.79 1.93 6.93
N SER A 142 8.31 1.18 5.96
CA SER A 142 9.75 0.88 5.85
C SER A 142 10.42 1.91 4.95
N SER A 143 11.61 2.37 5.30
CA SER A 143 12.38 3.30 4.48
C SER A 143 13.86 2.96 4.45
N ASN A 144 14.45 2.98 3.25
CA ASN A 144 15.89 2.72 3.05
C ASN A 144 16.77 3.98 3.15
N ARG A 145 16.27 5.08 3.72
CA ARG A 145 16.97 6.37 3.75
C ARG A 145 18.28 6.37 4.53
N ASN A 146 18.54 5.31 5.31
CA ASN A 146 19.78 5.12 6.05
C ASN A 146 20.66 3.97 5.52
N GLY A 147 20.32 3.40 4.36
CA GLY A 147 21.08 2.35 3.66
C GLY A 147 20.31 1.03 3.58
N GLN A 148 19.82 0.58 4.73
CA GLN A 148 18.93 -0.56 4.94
C GLN A 148 17.52 -0.09 5.26
N GLY A 149 16.53 -0.99 5.16
CA GLY A 149 15.17 -0.70 5.58
C GLY A 149 15.09 -0.53 7.09
N ASP A 150 14.62 0.63 7.53
CA ASP A 150 14.22 0.84 8.92
C ASP A 150 12.72 1.13 8.97
N LEU A 151 12.09 0.83 10.11
CA LEU A 151 10.72 1.21 10.37
C LEU A 151 10.65 2.68 10.79
N TYR A 152 9.70 3.39 10.21
CA TYR A 152 9.34 4.75 10.55
C TYR A 152 7.86 4.85 10.89
N LEU A 153 7.56 5.77 11.77
CA LEU A 153 6.22 6.15 12.18
C LEU A 153 5.97 7.60 11.77
N ILE A 154 4.79 7.89 11.23
CA ILE A 154 4.38 9.25 10.88
C ILE A 154 2.90 9.44 11.24
N ASN A 155 2.48 10.65 11.57
CA ASN A 155 1.07 10.95 11.76
C ASN A 155 0.31 10.83 10.43
N ILE A 156 -0.99 10.57 10.49
CA ILE A 156 -1.86 10.46 9.30
C ILE A 156 -1.88 11.75 8.46
N ASP A 157 -1.53 12.88 9.07
CA ASP A 157 -1.37 14.18 8.43
C ASP A 157 0.05 14.46 7.89
N GLY A 158 0.95 13.48 7.93
CA GLY A 158 2.33 13.59 7.44
C GLY A 158 3.30 14.32 8.39
N THR A 159 2.88 14.67 9.60
CA THR A 159 3.76 15.30 10.59
C THR A 159 4.35 14.28 11.56
N GLY A 160 5.28 14.73 12.41
CA GLY A 160 5.76 13.93 13.56
C GLY A 160 6.49 12.64 13.18
N GLU A 161 7.19 12.64 12.04
CA GLU A 161 7.95 11.47 11.60
C GLU A 161 9.02 11.07 12.64
N GLN A 162 9.07 9.78 12.97
CA GLN A 162 9.97 9.19 13.95
C GLN A 162 10.52 7.86 13.42
N ARG A 163 11.84 7.66 13.50
CA ARG A 163 12.48 6.36 13.25
C ARG A 163 12.26 5.44 14.45
N LEU A 164 11.82 4.20 14.21
CA LEU A 164 11.51 3.20 15.23
C LEU A 164 12.62 2.16 15.42
N THR A 165 13.27 1.74 14.34
CA THR A 165 14.42 0.81 14.37
C THR A 165 15.66 1.50 13.84
N ASN A 166 16.84 1.17 14.39
CA ASN A 166 18.08 1.87 14.04
C ASN A 166 19.36 1.05 14.09
N ASP A 167 19.23 -0.27 14.03
CA ASP A 167 20.35 -1.19 13.96
C ASP A 167 20.69 -1.54 12.50
N PRO A 168 21.76 -2.32 12.22
CA PRO A 168 22.15 -2.68 10.87
C PRO A 168 21.21 -3.65 10.12
N ALA A 169 20.13 -4.14 10.75
CA ALA A 169 19.18 -5.05 10.13
C ALA A 169 18.27 -4.36 9.12
N ASP A 170 17.75 -5.14 8.18
CA ASP A 170 16.70 -4.73 7.26
C ASP A 170 15.33 -5.07 7.86
N ASP A 171 14.58 -4.04 8.26
CA ASP A 171 13.28 -4.14 8.91
C ASP A 171 12.12 -3.74 7.97
N GLY A 172 11.14 -4.63 7.87
CA GLY A 172 10.15 -4.62 6.81
C GLY A 172 8.70 -4.71 7.28
N ALA A 173 7.79 -4.55 6.31
CA ALA A 173 6.43 -5.11 6.29
C ALA A 173 5.63 -5.12 7.62
N ALA A 174 5.75 -4.06 8.42
CA ALA A 174 5.14 -4.01 9.74
C ALA A 174 3.60 -4.09 9.69
N SER A 175 2.99 -4.64 10.73
CA SER A 175 1.55 -4.77 10.92
C SER A 175 1.15 -4.40 12.35
N TRP A 176 0.02 -3.70 12.50
CA TRP A 176 -0.45 -3.12 13.76
C TRP A 176 -1.28 -4.08 14.59
N SER A 177 -1.06 -4.09 15.91
CA SER A 177 -2.05 -4.63 16.84
C SER A 177 -3.36 -3.86 16.77
N ARG A 178 -4.48 -4.55 17.06
CA ARG A 178 -5.84 -3.99 17.02
C ARG A 178 -6.02 -2.74 17.89
N ASP A 179 -5.30 -2.65 19.00
CA ASP A 179 -5.34 -1.52 19.93
C ASP A 179 -4.34 -0.39 19.58
N SER A 180 -3.69 -0.46 18.42
CA SER A 180 -2.72 0.53 17.93
C SER A 180 -1.50 0.74 18.85
N SER A 181 -1.21 -0.21 19.73
CA SER A 181 -0.13 -0.11 20.72
C SER A 181 1.14 -0.88 20.37
N GLN A 182 1.09 -1.79 19.40
CA GLN A 182 2.19 -2.69 19.06
C GLN A 182 2.30 -2.87 17.55
N LEU A 183 3.48 -3.30 17.14
CA LEU A 183 3.79 -3.71 15.78
C LEU A 183 4.36 -5.13 15.80
N VAL A 184 4.01 -5.93 14.80
CA VAL A 184 4.85 -7.06 14.34
C VAL A 184 5.50 -6.69 13.03
N PHE A 185 6.73 -7.14 12.78
CA PHE A 185 7.49 -6.84 11.57
C PHE A 185 8.52 -7.93 11.31
N ASP A 186 9.00 -8.05 10.08
CA ASP A 186 10.12 -8.91 9.73
C ASP A 186 11.45 -8.15 9.86
N SER A 187 12.48 -8.82 10.37
CA SER A 187 13.82 -8.27 10.55
C SER A 187 14.86 -9.37 10.36
N ASN A 188 16.00 -9.03 9.77
CA ASN A 188 17.13 -9.97 9.62
C ASN A 188 18.24 -9.77 10.67
N SER A 189 17.91 -9.22 11.84
CA SER A 189 18.89 -8.81 12.85
C SER A 189 19.76 -9.95 13.41
N ASP A 190 19.32 -11.20 13.29
CA ASP A 190 20.04 -12.40 13.71
C ASP A 190 20.63 -13.23 12.56
N GLY A 191 20.47 -12.80 11.31
CA GLY A 191 21.14 -13.35 10.13
C GLY A 191 20.22 -13.87 9.02
N ASP A 192 18.96 -14.14 9.34
CA ASP A 192 17.86 -14.49 8.44
C ASP A 192 16.58 -13.76 8.87
N TYR A 193 15.58 -13.66 8.01
CA TYR A 193 14.38 -12.89 8.36
C TYR A 193 13.54 -13.65 9.38
N GLU A 194 13.26 -12.99 10.50
CA GLU A 194 12.43 -13.51 11.58
C GLU A 194 11.37 -12.47 11.95
N ILE A 195 10.30 -12.91 12.62
CA ILE A 195 9.22 -12.02 13.07
C ILE A 195 9.56 -11.44 14.44
N TYR A 196 9.53 -10.13 14.53
CA TYR A 196 9.74 -9.37 15.76
C TYR A 196 8.47 -8.62 16.14
N ARG A 197 8.31 -8.37 17.44
CA ARG A 197 7.27 -7.52 18.01
C ARG A 197 7.87 -6.33 18.71
N MET A 198 7.26 -5.17 18.56
CA MET A 198 7.67 -3.92 19.21
C MET A 198 6.48 -3.26 19.91
N ASP A 199 6.67 -2.91 21.17
CA ASP A 199 5.73 -2.09 21.94
C ASP A 199 5.96 -0.59 21.65
N LEU A 200 4.89 0.14 21.35
CA LEU A 200 4.92 1.59 21.09
C LEU A 200 4.49 2.43 22.30
N ASN A 201 4.00 1.79 23.36
CA ASN A 201 3.58 2.44 24.59
C ASN A 201 4.71 2.45 25.64
N GLY A 202 5.00 3.63 26.20
CA GLY A 202 5.67 3.71 27.51
C GLY A 202 7.21 3.68 27.54
N GLY A 203 7.90 3.87 26.42
CA GLY A 203 9.37 3.99 26.41
C GLY A 203 10.02 3.97 25.03
N LEU A 204 11.34 3.84 24.98
CA LEU A 204 12.06 3.59 23.73
C LEU A 204 11.56 2.27 23.12
N PRO A 205 11.22 2.24 21.82
CA PRO A 205 10.75 1.02 21.18
C PRO A 205 11.81 -0.08 21.30
N ARG A 206 11.40 -1.26 21.77
CA ARG A 206 12.27 -2.43 21.88
C ARG A 206 11.66 -3.60 21.13
N ALA A 207 12.40 -4.14 20.17
CA ALA A 207 12.03 -5.33 19.44
C ALA A 207 12.25 -6.59 20.29
N ILE A 208 11.32 -7.55 20.19
CA ILE A 208 11.39 -8.88 20.79
C ILE A 208 11.16 -9.88 19.65
N GLN A 209 12.12 -10.78 19.43
CA GLN A 209 12.00 -11.85 18.45
C GLN A 209 10.91 -12.85 18.86
N LEU A 210 10.02 -13.21 17.93
CA LEU A 210 8.91 -14.14 18.12
C LEU A 210 9.14 -15.50 17.46
N THR A 211 9.80 -15.52 16.30
CA THR A 211 10.17 -16.73 15.57
C THR A 211 11.70 -16.85 15.53
N ASN A 212 12.22 -18.08 15.55
CA ASN A 212 13.65 -18.36 15.51
C ASN A 212 13.86 -19.77 14.97
N ASN A 213 14.30 -19.84 13.72
CA ASN A 213 14.55 -21.05 12.98
C ASN A 213 15.60 -20.77 11.89
N ASN A 214 15.66 -21.60 10.85
CA ASN A 214 16.69 -21.49 9.80
C ASN A 214 16.05 -21.17 8.44
N VAL A 215 14.88 -20.55 8.45
CA VAL A 215 14.08 -20.23 7.26
C VAL A 215 13.50 -18.84 7.46
N ASP A 216 13.57 -18.03 6.39
CA ASP A 216 12.98 -16.69 6.37
C ASP A 216 11.47 -16.72 6.69
N ASP A 217 11.09 -16.06 7.78
CA ASP A 217 9.73 -15.69 8.13
C ASP A 217 9.50 -14.22 7.76
N ARG A 218 8.55 -13.95 6.85
CA ARG A 218 8.33 -12.61 6.27
C ARG A 218 6.87 -12.21 6.21
N TRP A 219 6.65 -10.90 6.04
CA TRP A 219 5.33 -10.28 5.84
C TRP A 219 4.29 -10.66 6.90
N PRO A 220 4.57 -10.43 8.20
CA PRO A 220 3.63 -10.77 9.25
C PRO A 220 2.34 -9.95 9.11
N LEU A 221 1.22 -10.58 9.44
CA LEU A 221 -0.07 -9.91 9.58
C LEU A 221 -0.56 -10.08 11.01
N TRP A 222 -0.84 -8.96 11.67
CA TRP A 222 -1.57 -8.99 12.93
C TRP A 222 -3.06 -9.20 12.62
N TYR A 223 -3.68 -10.19 13.26
CA TYR A 223 -5.12 -10.41 13.13
C TYR A 223 -5.90 -9.22 13.74
N GLN A 224 -6.77 -8.59 12.94
CA GLN A 224 -7.56 -7.43 13.33
C GLN A 224 -9.01 -7.79 13.66
#